data_AF-A0A1A8D1S7-F1
#
_entry.id   AF-A0A1A8D1S7-F1
#
_cell.length_a   1.000
_cell.length_b   1.000
_cell.length_c   1.000
_cell.angle_alpha   90.00
_cell.angle_beta   90.00
_cell.angle_gamma   90.00
#
_symmetry.space_group_name_H-M   'P 1'
#
loop_
_entity.id
_entity.type
_entity.pdbx_description
1 polymer ?
#
loop_
_entity_poly.entity_id
_entity_poly.type
_entity_poly.pdbx_seq_one_letter_code
_entity_poly.pdbx_strand_id
1 'polypeptide(L)'
;LDSADLKQVIQKGVVMYSRDNKELDLLLFWEVCEFVSRVDRVLSRPGGSLLLAGRSGVGRHTATCLVSHMHGFTRFTPKISRGYTLKHFSNDLKAVMQLAGLEGQQVVLLLEDYQFVHP
;
A
#
# COMPACT_ATOMS: atom_id res chain seq x y z
N LEU A 1 16.77 15.17 -0.86
CA LEU A 1 17.63 13.98 -0.80
C LEU A 1 18.30 13.86 -2.15
N ASP A 2 19.61 13.63 -2.19
CA ASP A 2 20.25 13.20 -3.42
C ASP A 2 19.76 11.78 -3.80
N SER A 3 19.92 11.39 -5.06
CA SER A 3 19.46 10.08 -5.57
C SER A 3 20.07 8.91 -4.78
N ALA A 4 21.35 9.04 -4.38
CA ALA A 4 22.04 8.06 -3.55
C ALA A 4 21.41 7.92 -2.16
N ASP A 5 21.08 9.05 -1.51
CA ASP A 5 20.47 9.05 -0.17
C ASP A 5 19.07 8.43 -0.21
N LEU A 6 18.27 8.77 -1.22
CA LEU A 6 16.94 8.20 -1.40
C LEU A 6 17.01 6.68 -1.54
N LYS A 7 17.93 6.17 -2.37
CA LYS A 7 18.12 4.73 -2.55
C LYS A 7 18.48 4.04 -1.23
N GLN A 8 19.32 4.65 -0.40
CA GLN A 8 19.67 4.11 0.92
C GLN A 8 18.46 4.08 1.86
N VAL A 9 17.63 5.12 1.87
CA VAL A 9 16.41 5.16 2.70
C VAL A 9 15.43 4.08 2.27
N ILE A 10 15.18 3.93 0.97
CA ILE A 10 14.28 2.89 0.45
C ILE A 10 14.85 1.50 0.76
N GLN A 11 16.16 1.28 0.60
CA GLN A 11 16.79 0.00 0.92
C GLN A 11 16.62 -0.36 2.40
N LYS A 12 16.77 0.60 3.31
CA LYS A 12 16.49 0.39 4.74
C LYS A 12 15.02 -0.01 4.96
N GLY A 13 14.09 0.67 4.29
CA GLY A 13 12.67 0.31 4.31
C GLY A 13 12.41 -1.13 3.85
N VAL A 14 13.03 -1.57 2.75
CA VAL A 14 12.90 -2.94 2.22
C VAL A 14 13.40 -3.98 3.21
N VAL A 15 14.53 -3.70 3.87
CA VAL A 15 15.08 -4.59 4.91
C VAL A 15 14.15 -4.69 6.11
N MET A 16 13.58 -3.57 6.55
CA MET A 16 12.62 -3.57 7.67
C MET A 16 11.32 -4.30 7.29
N TYR A 17 10.79 -4.04 6.10
CA TYR A 17 9.60 -4.73 5.59
C TYR A 17 9.81 -6.25 5.53
N SER A 18 10.96 -6.69 5.02
CA SER A 18 11.29 -8.12 4.87
C SER A 18 11.51 -8.85 6.19
N ARG A 19 11.72 -8.12 7.30
CA ARG A 19 11.78 -8.71 8.66
C ARG A 19 10.39 -9.00 9.21
N ASP A 20 9.44 -8.10 8.98
CA ASP A 20 8.09 -8.19 9.54
C ASP A 20 7.12 -8.97 8.64
N ASN A 21 7.46 -9.08 7.34
CA ASN A 21 6.62 -9.67 6.30
C ASN A 21 7.42 -10.67 5.47
N LYS A 22 6.82 -11.15 4.38
CA LYS A 22 7.53 -11.95 3.37
C LYS A 22 8.64 -11.11 2.72
N GLU A 23 9.79 -11.74 2.51
CA GLU A 23 10.93 -11.16 1.82
C GLU A 23 10.52 -10.52 0.49
N LEU A 24 11.00 -9.29 0.27
CA LEU A 24 10.61 -8.43 -0.83
C LEU A 24 11.82 -8.21 -1.74
N ASP A 25 11.87 -8.95 -2.85
CA ASP A 25 12.91 -8.80 -3.86
C ASP A 25 12.59 -7.62 -4.78
N LEU A 26 13.01 -6.43 -4.38
CA LEU A 26 12.80 -5.17 -5.11
C LEU A 26 14.14 -4.61 -5.59
N LEU A 27 14.34 -4.65 -6.91
CA LEU A 27 15.48 -4.01 -7.55
C LEU A 27 15.31 -2.48 -7.54
N LEU A 28 16.24 -1.77 -6.90
CA LEU A 28 16.24 -0.31 -6.79
C LEU A 28 16.97 0.35 -7.96
N PHE A 29 16.22 0.58 -9.03
CA PHE A 29 16.60 1.43 -10.16
C PHE A 29 15.80 2.76 -10.15
N TRP A 30 16.14 3.71 -11.03
CA TRP A 30 15.70 5.09 -10.86
C TRP A 30 14.16 5.24 -10.96
N GLU A 31 13.50 4.55 -11.89
CA GLU A 31 12.04 4.60 -12.03
C GLU A 31 11.32 4.05 -10.78
N VAL A 32 11.86 3.01 -10.13
CA VAL A 32 11.30 2.47 -8.89
C VAL A 32 11.44 3.48 -7.75
N CYS A 33 12.60 4.12 -7.63
CA CYS A 33 12.83 5.14 -6.60
C CYS A 33 11.90 6.34 -6.80
N GLU A 34 11.70 6.76 -8.06
CA GLU A 34 10.75 7.82 -8.41
C GLU A 34 9.32 7.40 -8.07
N PHE A 35 8.92 6.18 -8.40
CA PHE A 35 7.59 5.67 -8.12
C PHE A 35 7.30 5.60 -6.62
N VAL A 36 8.24 5.08 -5.82
CA VAL A 36 8.15 5.07 -4.35
C VAL A 36 8.00 6.50 -3.81
N SER A 37 8.78 7.45 -4.33
CA SER A 37 8.68 8.87 -3.94
C SER A 37 7.31 9.48 -4.26
N ARG A 38 6.70 9.11 -5.40
CA ARG A 38 5.37 9.57 -5.77
C ARG A 38 4.29 9.01 -4.84
N VAL A 39 4.39 7.74 -4.46
CA VAL A 39 3.48 7.10 -3.51
C VAL A 39 3.62 7.74 -2.13
N ASP A 40 4.86 7.87 -1.64
CA ASP A 40 5.19 8.51 -0.37
C ASP A 40 4.61 9.92 -0.24
N ARG A 41 4.81 10.74 -1.27
CA ARG A 41 4.30 12.11 -1.31
C ARG A 41 2.77 12.19 -1.20
N VAL A 42 2.05 11.22 -1.76
CA VAL A 42 0.58 11.22 -1.69
C VAL A 42 0.10 10.68 -0.35
N LEU A 43 0.66 9.56 0.12
CA LEU A 43 0.28 8.95 1.40
C LEU A 43 0.65 9.81 2.62
N SER A 44 1.67 10.67 2.50
CA SER A 44 2.04 11.63 3.55
C SER A 44 1.04 12.79 3.70
N ARG A 45 0.08 12.96 2.78
CA ARG A 45 -0.94 14.01 2.87
C ARG A 45 -2.18 13.48 3.60
N PRO A 46 -2.81 14.30 4.47
CA PRO A 46 -4.06 13.90 5.10
C PRO A 46 -5.13 13.63 4.04
N GLY A 47 -5.71 12.42 4.05
CA GLY A 47 -6.72 11.98 3.08
C GLY A 47 -6.18 11.67 1.67
N GLY A 48 -4.86 11.53 1.50
CA GLY A 48 -4.26 11.22 0.20
C GLY A 48 -4.68 9.84 -0.32
N SER A 49 -5.21 9.82 -1.56
CA SER A 49 -5.59 8.58 -2.27
C SER A 49 -4.88 8.49 -3.62
N LEU A 50 -4.57 7.28 -4.07
CA LEU A 50 -3.93 7.02 -5.36
C LEU A 50 -4.78 6.09 -6.24
N LEU A 51 -4.80 6.37 -7.54
CA LEU A 51 -5.21 5.42 -8.57
C LEU A 51 -3.96 4.93 -9.31
N LEU A 52 -3.65 3.64 -9.19
CA LEU A 52 -2.42 3.06 -9.73
C LEU A 52 -2.68 2.39 -11.09
N ALA A 53 -2.82 3.17 -12.16
CA ALA A 53 -2.99 2.64 -13.51
C ALA A 53 -1.66 2.18 -14.15
N GLY A 54 -1.68 1.09 -14.93
CA GLY A 54 -0.48 0.55 -15.57
C GLY A 54 -0.51 -0.96 -15.83
N ARG A 55 0.57 -1.48 -16.42
CA ARG A 55 0.73 -2.92 -16.75
C ARG A 55 1.00 -3.77 -15.51
N SER A 56 0.45 -4.99 -15.47
CA SER A 56 0.71 -5.94 -14.39
C SER A 56 2.22 -6.27 -14.28
N GLY A 57 2.70 -6.57 -13.08
CA GLY A 57 4.11 -6.93 -12.82
C GLY A 57 5.10 -5.78 -12.56
N VAL A 58 4.69 -4.51 -12.71
CA VAL A 58 5.58 -3.34 -12.53
C VAL A 58 5.87 -3.01 -11.04
N GLY A 59 5.36 -3.81 -10.09
CA GLY A 59 5.65 -3.62 -8.66
C GLY A 59 4.87 -2.51 -7.95
N ARG A 60 3.78 -2.02 -8.53
CA ARG A 60 2.92 -0.96 -7.96
C ARG A 60 2.35 -1.34 -6.59
N HIS A 61 1.82 -2.56 -6.47
CA HIS A 61 1.37 -3.13 -5.20
C HIS A 61 2.52 -3.16 -4.19
N THR A 62 3.67 -3.72 -4.58
CA THR A 62 4.88 -3.86 -3.76
C THR A 62 5.36 -2.52 -3.20
N ALA A 63 5.47 -1.50 -4.04
CA ALA A 63 5.88 -0.15 -3.63
C ALA A 63 4.86 0.49 -2.67
N THR A 64 3.57 0.31 -2.90
CA THR A 64 2.53 0.83 -2.00
C THR A 64 2.61 0.16 -0.63
N CYS A 65 2.82 -1.15 -0.58
CA CYS A 65 2.96 -1.90 0.66
C CYS A 65 4.22 -1.49 1.43
N LEU A 66 5.33 -1.30 0.72
CA LEU A 66 6.58 -0.81 1.30
C LEU A 66 6.39 0.57 1.94
N VAL A 67 5.82 1.53 1.21
CA VAL A 67 5.61 2.89 1.72
C VAL A 67 4.66 2.89 2.91
N SER A 68 3.54 2.17 2.84
CA SER A 68 2.62 2.06 3.99
C SER A 68 3.31 1.51 5.23
N HIS A 69 4.18 0.50 5.07
CA HIS A 69 4.97 -0.07 6.18
C HIS A 69 6.00 0.93 6.71
N MET A 70 6.70 1.66 5.84
CA MET A 70 7.66 2.69 6.24
C MET A 70 7.01 3.81 7.07
N HIS A 71 5.75 4.15 6.79
CA HIS A 71 4.97 5.11 7.59
C HIS A 71 4.31 4.50 8.83
N GLY A 72 4.38 3.18 9.01
CA GLY A 72 3.66 2.48 10.08
C GLY A 72 2.13 2.51 9.91
N PHE A 73 1.64 2.70 8.69
CA PHE A 73 0.20 2.74 8.41
C PHE A 73 -0.40 1.34 8.44
N THR A 74 -1.58 1.22 9.05
CA THR A 74 -2.34 -0.03 9.06
C THR A 74 -2.87 -0.28 7.65
N ARG A 75 -2.41 -1.35 7.00
CA ARG A 75 -2.88 -1.74 5.67
C ARG A 75 -4.05 -2.70 5.79
N PHE A 76 -5.11 -2.43 5.04
CA PHE A 76 -6.28 -3.30 4.91
C PHE A 76 -6.51 -3.65 3.43
N THR A 77 -6.70 -4.94 3.12
CA THR A 77 -7.15 -5.38 1.80
C THR A 77 -8.23 -6.47 1.95
N PRO A 78 -9.40 -6.34 1.29
CA PRO A 78 -10.46 -7.34 1.36
C PRO A 78 -9.99 -8.71 0.88
N LYS A 79 -10.21 -9.75 1.69
CA LYS A 79 -9.92 -11.13 1.28
C LYS A 79 -11.12 -11.73 0.59
N ILE A 80 -11.03 -11.84 -0.74
CA ILE A 80 -12.11 -12.39 -1.55
C ILE A 80 -12.19 -13.90 -1.36
N SER A 81 -13.38 -14.40 -1.02
CA SER A 81 -13.71 -15.81 -0.92
C SER A 81 -14.83 -16.18 -1.90
N ARG A 82 -15.06 -17.48 -2.09
CA ARG A 82 -16.29 -17.95 -2.76
C ARG A 82 -17.49 -17.42 -1.98
N GLY A 83 -18.41 -16.73 -2.65
CA GLY A 83 -19.59 -16.12 -2.02
C GLY A 83 -19.37 -14.74 -1.42
N TYR A 84 -18.27 -14.05 -1.74
CA TYR A 84 -18.09 -12.65 -1.35
C TYR A 84 -19.19 -11.76 -1.98
N THR A 85 -19.84 -10.95 -1.15
CA THR A 85 -20.98 -10.11 -1.54
C THR A 85 -20.79 -8.67 -1.09
N LEU A 86 -21.63 -7.76 -1.59
CA LEU A 86 -21.67 -6.36 -1.13
C LEU A 86 -21.85 -6.22 0.39
N LYS A 87 -22.53 -7.18 1.06
CA LYS A 87 -22.64 -7.20 2.52
C LYS A 87 -21.30 -7.42 3.21
N HIS A 88 -20.46 -8.29 2.65
CA HIS A 88 -19.11 -8.55 3.15
C HIS A 88 -18.24 -7.30 2.96
N PHE A 89 -18.26 -6.70 1.77
CA PHE A 89 -17.55 -5.45 1.51
C PHE A 89 -17.99 -4.31 2.43
N SER A 90 -19.29 -4.20 2.70
CA SER A 90 -19.82 -3.22 3.65
C SER A 90 -19.27 -3.43 5.07
N ASN A 91 -19.05 -4.69 5.48
CA ASN A 91 -18.45 -5.00 6.78
C ASN A 91 -16.95 -4.70 6.80
N ASP A 92 -16.23 -4.99 5.70
CA ASP A 92 -14.83 -4.63 5.54
C ASP A 92 -14.63 -3.10 5.63
N LEU A 93 -15.50 -2.33 4.95
CA LEU A 93 -15.49 -0.86 5.05
C LEU A 93 -15.77 -0.37 6.47
N LYS A 94 -16.72 -0.98 7.19
CA LYS A 94 -16.97 -0.64 8.60
C LYS A 94 -15.72 -0.86 9.45
N ALA A 95 -15.00 -1.96 9.26
CA ALA A 95 -13.77 -2.24 9.98
C ALA A 95 -12.69 -1.18 9.68
N VAL A 96 -12.51 -0.81 8.41
CA VAL A 96 -11.59 0.26 8.01
C VAL A 96 -11.97 1.60 8.63
N MET A 97 -13.25 1.97 8.58
CA MET A 97 -13.76 3.21 9.15
C MET A 97 -13.63 3.25 10.68
N GLN A 98 -13.79 2.11 11.35
CA GLN A 98 -13.56 2.02 12.79
C GLN A 98 -12.08 2.28 13.15
N LEU A 99 -11.15 1.63 12.46
CA LEU A 99 -9.71 1.85 12.65
C LEU A 99 -9.32 3.32 12.42
N ALA A 100 -9.80 3.91 11.32
CA ALA A 100 -9.42 5.28 10.95
C ALA A 100 -10.17 6.34 11.79
N GLY A 101 -11.48 6.16 11.97
CA GLY A 101 -12.35 7.19 12.53
C GLY A 101 -12.56 7.13 14.04
N LEU A 102 -12.45 5.95 14.65
CA LEU A 102 -12.63 5.78 16.10
C LEU A 102 -11.30 5.56 16.82
N GLU A 103 -10.40 4.76 16.26
CA GLU A 103 -9.10 4.47 16.87
C GLU A 103 -8.02 5.50 16.48
N GLY A 104 -8.30 6.38 15.53
CA GLY A 104 -7.39 7.44 15.09
C GLY A 104 -6.15 6.92 14.36
N GLN A 105 -6.17 5.68 13.85
CA GLN A 105 -5.05 5.11 13.12
C GLN A 105 -4.98 5.67 11.70
N GLN A 106 -3.76 5.81 11.17
CA GLN A 106 -3.57 6.04 9.73
C GLN A 106 -3.74 4.71 8.99
N VAL A 107 -4.72 4.65 8.09
CA VAL A 107 -5.13 3.41 7.42
C VAL A 107 -5.00 3.55 5.91
N VAL A 108 -4.43 2.53 5.26
CA VAL A 108 -4.39 2.39 3.81
C VAL A 108 -5.30 1.23 3.40
N LEU A 109 -6.45 1.56 2.82
CA LEU A 109 -7.31 0.59 2.12
C LEU A 109 -6.75 0.36 0.72
N LEU A 110 -6.29 -0.87 0.45
CA LEU A 110 -5.75 -1.27 -0.85
C LEU A 110 -6.76 -2.17 -1.59
N LEU A 111 -7.23 -1.68 -2.73
CA LEU A 111 -8.14 -2.38 -3.63
C LEU A 111 -7.46 -2.71 -4.96
N GLU A 112 -7.67 -3.92 -5.45
CA GLU A 112 -7.13 -4.45 -6.70
C GLU A 112 -8.23 -4.96 -7.63
N ASP A 113 -7.94 -5.02 -8.93
CA ASP A 113 -8.91 -5.33 -9.99
C ASP A 113 -9.70 -6.63 -9.72
N TYR A 114 -9.05 -7.67 -9.20
CA TYR A 114 -9.70 -8.97 -8.94
C TYR A 114 -10.72 -8.93 -7.79
N GLN A 115 -10.74 -7.85 -6.99
CA GLN A 115 -11.65 -7.69 -5.86
C GLN A 115 -13.00 -7.08 -6.25
N PHE A 116 -13.09 -6.47 -7.44
CA PHE A 116 -14.33 -5.89 -7.97
C PHE A 116 -15.20 -6.97 -8.63
N VAL A 117 -15.79 -7.83 -7.80
CA VAL A 117 -16.62 -8.97 -8.23
C VAL A 117 -18.10 -8.61 -8.43
N HIS A 118 -18.52 -7.41 -8.01
CA HIS A 118 -19.84 -6.83 -8.25
C HIS A 118 -19.67 -5.45 -8.89
N PRO A 119 -20.52 -5.08 -9.87
CA PRO A 119 -20.48 -3.77 -10.53
C PRO A 119 -20.98 -2.63 -9.63
#